data_AF-A0A351A451-F1
#
_entry.id   AF-A0A351A451-F1
#
_cell.length_a   1.000
_cell.length_b   1.000
_cell.length_c   1.000
_cell.angle_alpha   90.00
_cell.angle_beta   90.00
_cell.angle_gamma   90.00
#
_symmetry.space_group_name_H-M   'P 1'
#
loop_
_entity.id
_entity.type
_entity.pdbx_description
1 polymer ?
#
loop_
_entity_poly.entity_id
_entity_poly.type
_entity_poly.pdbx_seq_one_letter_code
_entity_poly.pdbx_strand_id
1 'polypeptide(L)'
;MAAAGQAPTSGEYVQHHLVHLQNKTQVGPLDFSVVNFDSIFFSTTLGVLTCFVLWLAARKASAGVPGRFQAAVEILVEMVESQAKGIVHNAHSRKLVAPLALTVFVWIFLMNFMD
;
A
#
# COMPACT_ATOMS: atom_id res chain seq x y z
N MET A 1 43.44 8.47 6.76
CA MET A 1 43.03 9.82 6.29
C MET A 1 41.52 9.80 6.15
N ALA A 2 40.80 10.21 7.19
CA ALA A 2 39.35 10.36 7.11
C ALA A 2 39.08 11.52 6.14
N ALA A 3 38.44 11.22 5.00
CA ALA A 3 37.97 12.26 4.11
C ALA A 3 36.97 13.11 4.88
N ALA A 4 37.32 14.38 5.13
CA ALA A 4 36.36 15.37 5.59
C ALA A 4 35.33 15.53 4.48
N GLY A 5 34.21 14.81 4.58
CA GLY A 5 33.12 14.89 3.62
C GLY A 5 32.54 16.29 3.66
N GLN A 6 32.72 17.05 2.59
CA GLN A 6 32.01 18.31 2.35
C GLN A 6 30.51 18.01 2.53
N ALA A 7 29.84 18.69 3.46
CA ALA A 7 28.40 18.52 3.64
C ALA A 7 27.70 18.86 2.32
N PRO A 8 26.72 18.05 1.85
CA PRO A 8 26.04 18.31 0.59
C PRO A 8 25.36 19.67 0.64
N THR A 9 25.42 20.39 -0.48
CA THR A 9 24.66 21.62 -0.64
C THR A 9 23.16 21.31 -0.56
N SER A 10 22.33 22.31 -0.24
CA SER A 10 20.87 22.10 -0.17
C SER A 10 20.27 21.57 -1.48
N GLY A 11 20.83 21.97 -2.64
CA GLY A 11 20.43 21.45 -3.95
C GLY A 11 20.77 19.97 -4.13
N GLU A 12 21.98 19.56 -3.76
CA GLU A 12 22.41 18.16 -3.81
C GLU A 12 21.60 17.28 -2.85
N TYR A 13 21.27 17.81 -1.66
CA TYR A 13 20.42 17.11 -0.69
C TYR A 13 19.02 16.82 -1.25
N VAL A 14 18.38 17.81 -1.90
CA VAL A 14 17.06 17.62 -2.51
C VAL A 14 17.13 16.61 -3.65
N GLN A 15 18.12 16.72 -4.53
CA GLN A 15 18.30 15.74 -5.62
C GLN A 15 18.53 14.32 -5.10
N HIS A 16 19.30 14.17 -4.02
CA HIS A 16 19.54 12.89 -3.37
C HIS A 16 18.26 12.28 -2.77
N HIS A 17 17.29 13.08 -2.32
CA HIS A 17 16.01 12.57 -1.80
C HIS A 17 15.01 12.18 -2.90
N LEU A 18 15.23 12.65 -4.13
CA LEU A 18 14.38 12.33 -5.28
C LEU A 18 14.80 11.04 -6.00
N VAL A 19 15.93 10.43 -5.60
CA VAL A 19 16.40 9.17 -6.16
C VAL A 19 16.09 8.00 -5.24
N HIS A 20 15.68 6.88 -5.84
CA HIS A 20 15.39 5.65 -5.14
C HIS A 20 16.65 4.87 -4.75
N LEU A 21 16.50 3.97 -3.78
CA LEU A 21 17.50 2.93 -3.52
C LEU A 21 17.46 1.90 -4.66
N GLN A 22 18.39 2.03 -5.61
CA GLN A 22 18.43 1.22 -6.84
C GLN A 22 19.62 0.26 -6.89
N ASN A 23 19.48 -0.83 -7.65
CA ASN A 23 20.59 -1.76 -7.94
C ASN A 23 21.70 -1.16 -8.82
N LYS A 24 21.36 -0.19 -9.68
CA LYS A 24 22.29 0.53 -10.55
C LYS A 24 21.70 1.89 -10.88
N THR A 25 22.56 2.85 -11.23
CA THR A 25 22.12 4.16 -11.71
C THR A 25 21.36 4.00 -13.02
N GLN A 26 20.15 4.56 -13.09
CA GLN A 26 19.36 4.58 -14.31
C GLN A 26 20.07 5.41 -15.40
N VAL A 27 20.34 4.79 -16.55
CA VAL A 27 20.94 5.47 -17.71
C VAL A 27 19.88 5.59 -18.80
N GLY A 28 19.43 6.83 -19.04
CA GLY A 28 18.39 7.14 -20.04
C GLY A 28 16.96 7.02 -19.53
N PRO A 29 15.96 7.27 -20.40
CA PRO A 29 14.56 7.36 -20.01
C PRO A 29 13.94 6.03 -19.57
N LEU A 30 14.50 4.91 -20.04
CA LEU A 30 13.87 3.59 -19.91
C LEU A 30 14.94 2.50 -19.80
N ASP A 31 15.08 1.93 -18.60
CA ASP A 31 15.97 0.79 -18.34
C ASP A 31 15.22 -0.21 -17.43
N PHE A 32 14.70 -1.28 -18.03
CA PHE A 32 13.94 -2.32 -17.32
C PHE A 32 14.78 -3.17 -16.37
N SER A 33 16.10 -3.03 -16.38
CA SER A 33 16.97 -3.77 -15.47
C SER A 33 17.24 -3.00 -14.17
N VAL A 34 16.74 -1.76 -14.05
CA VAL A 34 16.79 -0.99 -12.80
C VAL A 34 15.69 -1.47 -11.87
N VAL A 35 16.05 -1.78 -10.63
CA VAL A 35 15.14 -2.27 -9.59
C VAL A 35 15.20 -1.32 -8.41
N ASN A 36 14.05 -0.74 -8.05
CA ASN A 36 13.88 0.12 -6.88
C ASN A 36 13.61 -0.75 -5.65
N PHE A 37 14.64 -1.00 -4.84
CA PHE A 37 14.54 -1.87 -3.67
C PHE A 37 13.65 -1.28 -2.58
N ASP A 38 13.74 0.03 -2.36
CA ASP A 38 12.90 0.75 -1.40
C ASP A 38 11.41 0.56 -1.71
N SER A 39 11.01 0.81 -2.96
CA SER A 39 9.63 0.75 -3.43
C SER A 39 9.09 -0.68 -3.34
N ILE A 40 9.89 -1.68 -3.72
CA ILE A 40 9.50 -3.09 -3.61
C ILE A 40 9.34 -3.49 -2.14
N PHE A 41 10.27 -3.09 -1.28
CA PHE A 41 10.25 -3.43 0.13
C PHE A 41 9.01 -2.83 0.82
N PHE A 42 8.77 -1.53 0.67
CA PHE A 42 7.63 -0.86 1.31
C PHE A 42 6.30 -1.31 0.73
N SER A 43 6.16 -1.41 -0.60
CA SER A 43 4.91 -1.88 -1.22
C SER A 43 4.56 -3.30 -0.77
N THR A 44 5.53 -4.23 -0.75
CA THR A 44 5.32 -5.61 -0.30
C THR A 44 5.00 -5.67 1.19
N THR A 45 5.73 -4.93 2.02
CA THR A 45 5.50 -4.90 3.48
C THR A 45 4.12 -4.35 3.81
N LEU A 46 3.69 -3.26 3.17
CA LEU A 46 2.36 -2.69 3.34
C LEU A 46 1.26 -3.60 2.79
N GLY A 47 1.53 -4.36 1.72
CA GLY A 47 0.60 -5.36 1.20
C GLY A 47 0.38 -6.50 2.19
N VAL A 48 1.47 -7.03 2.76
CA VAL A 48 1.39 -8.05 3.82
C VAL A 48 0.68 -7.50 5.07
N LEU A 49 0.98 -6.26 5.46
CA LEU A 49 0.31 -5.59 6.57
C LEU A 49 -1.19 -5.42 6.31
N THR A 50 -1.59 -5.07 5.10
CA THR A 50 -2.99 -4.96 4.68
C THR A 50 -3.72 -6.29 4.89
N CYS A 51 -3.16 -7.37 4.34
CA CYS A 51 -3.70 -8.72 4.53
C CYS A 51 -3.77 -9.11 6.02
N PHE A 52 -2.74 -8.77 6.80
CA PHE A 52 -2.69 -9.05 8.23
C PHE A 52 -3.78 -8.30 9.01
N VAL A 53 -4.00 -7.00 8.74
CA VAL A 53 -5.05 -6.20 9.40
C VAL A 53 -6.44 -6.73 9.06
N LEU A 54 -6.70 -7.04 7.79
CA LEU A 54 -7.98 -7.62 7.37
C LEU A 54 -8.20 -9.01 7.99
N TRP A 55 -7.16 -9.82 8.09
CA TRP A 55 -7.21 -11.11 8.76
C TRP A 55 -7.48 -10.99 10.26
N LEU A 56 -6.86 -10.04 10.95
CA LEU A 56 -7.13 -9.76 12.36
C LEU A 56 -8.59 -9.34 12.58
N ALA A 57 -9.13 -8.49 11.70
CA ALA A 57 -10.52 -8.08 11.77
C ALA A 57 -11.47 -9.26 11.57
N ALA A 58 -11.22 -10.11 10.55
CA ALA A 58 -12.02 -11.30 10.30
C ALA A 58 -11.96 -12.31 11.45
N ARG A 59 -10.79 -12.52 12.07
CA ARG A 59 -10.63 -13.45 13.21
C ARG A 59 -11.34 -13.01 14.49
N LYS A 60 -11.47 -11.70 14.70
CA LYS A 60 -12.10 -11.14 15.90
C LYS A 60 -13.57 -10.76 15.68
N ALA A 61 -14.09 -10.94 14.46
CA ALA A 61 -15.47 -10.66 14.14
C ALA A 61 -16.40 -11.58 14.96
N SER A 62 -17.38 -10.99 15.62
CA SER A 62 -18.40 -11.71 16.39
C SER A 62 -19.79 -11.26 15.98
N ALA A 63 -20.77 -12.17 16.04
CA ALA A 63 -22.17 -11.87 15.68
C ALA A 63 -22.96 -11.15 16.79
N GLY A 64 -22.32 -10.87 17.94
CA GLY A 64 -22.91 -10.13 19.06
C GLY A 64 -22.81 -8.62 18.86
N VAL A 65 -22.62 -7.88 19.95
CA VAL A 65 -22.38 -6.43 19.87
C VAL A 65 -20.94 -6.20 19.38
N PRO A 66 -20.72 -5.56 18.21
CA PRO A 66 -19.39 -5.35 17.67
C PRO A 66 -18.59 -4.39 18.55
N GLY A 67 -17.31 -4.72 18.79
CA GLY A 67 -16.37 -3.78 19.38
C GLY A 67 -16.06 -2.62 18.42
N ARG A 68 -15.49 -1.51 18.92
CA ARG A 68 -15.20 -0.30 18.12
C ARG A 68 -14.37 -0.58 16.86
N PHE A 69 -13.38 -1.47 16.96
CA PHE A 69 -12.54 -1.85 15.82
C PHE A 69 -13.30 -2.69 14.78
N GLN A 70 -14.12 -3.64 15.23
CA GLN A 70 -14.96 -4.45 14.34
C GLN A 70 -15.94 -3.54 13.58
N ALA A 71 -16.63 -2.64 14.28
CA ALA A 71 -17.57 -1.70 13.68
C ALA A 71 -16.91 -0.80 12.60
N ALA A 72 -15.69 -0.31 12.85
CA ALA A 72 -14.97 0.49 11.86
C ALA A 72 -14.64 -0.31 10.59
N VAL A 73 -14.26 -1.58 10.73
CA VAL A 73 -13.97 -2.46 9.60
C VAL A 73 -15.25 -2.83 8.86
N GLU A 74 -16.35 -3.10 9.57
CA GLU A 74 -17.66 -3.39 8.96
C GLU A 74 -18.14 -2.24 8.09
N ILE A 75 -18.08 -1.00 8.59
CA ILE A 75 -18.42 0.20 7.80
C ILE A 75 -17.57 0.27 6.52
N LEU A 76 -16.28 -0.01 6.61
CA LEU A 76 -15.37 0.02 5.47
C LEU A 76 -15.70 -1.08 4.44
N VAL A 77 -15.97 -2.30 4.91
CA VAL A 77 -16.38 -3.43 4.06
C VAL A 77 -17.70 -3.15 3.36
N GLU A 78 -18.71 -2.65 4.08
CA GLU A 78 -20.02 -2.30 3.53
C GLU A 78 -19.91 -1.18 2.49
N MET A 79 -19.10 -0.15 2.76
CA MET A 79 -18.83 0.94 1.82
C MET A 79 -18.25 0.40 0.50
N VAL A 80 -17.26 -0.50 0.57
CA VAL A 80 -16.65 -1.10 -0.62
C VAL A 80 -17.64 -2.05 -1.33
N GLU A 81 -18.41 -2.83 -0.58
CA GLU A 81 -19.41 -3.73 -1.17
C GLU A 81 -20.48 -2.95 -1.93
N SER A 82 -20.97 -1.84 -1.37
CA SER A 82 -21.94 -0.96 -2.02
C SER A 82 -21.41 -0.40 -3.35
N GLN A 83 -20.17 0.08 -3.37
CA GLN A 83 -19.52 0.55 -4.58
C GLN A 83 -19.33 -0.58 -5.61
N ALA A 84 -18.88 -1.76 -5.17
CA ALA A 84 -18.72 -2.92 -6.03
C ALA A 84 -20.06 -3.38 -6.64
N LYS A 85 -21.16 -3.30 -5.89
CA LYS A 85 -22.52 -3.58 -6.39
C LYS A 85 -22.95 -2.57 -7.46
N GLY A 86 -22.61 -1.30 -7.30
CA GLY A 86 -22.95 -0.24 -8.26
C GLY A 86 -22.21 -0.37 -9.61
N ILE A 87 -21.01 -0.96 -9.60
CA ILE A 87 -20.18 -1.11 -10.82
C ILE A 87 -20.38 -2.50 -11.45
N VAL A 88 -20.36 -3.56 -10.63
CA VAL A 88 -20.40 -4.96 -11.07
C VAL A 88 -21.78 -5.56 -10.79
N HIS A 89 -22.59 -5.57 -11.85
CA HIS A 89 -23.96 -6.07 -11.84
C HIS A 89 -24.04 -7.59 -11.71
N ASN A 90 -23.04 -8.34 -12.22
CA ASN A 90 -23.00 -9.80 -12.12
C ASN A 90 -22.61 -10.25 -10.70
N ALA A 91 -23.52 -10.97 -10.03
CA ALA A 91 -23.33 -11.45 -8.67
C ALA A 91 -22.20 -12.49 -8.53
N HIS A 92 -21.95 -13.31 -9.54
CA HIS A 92 -20.86 -14.28 -9.53
C HIS A 92 -19.49 -13.58 -9.57
N SER A 93 -19.33 -12.59 -10.45
CA SER A 93 -18.10 -11.80 -10.55
C SER A 93 -17.86 -11.00 -9.27
N ARG A 94 -18.91 -10.46 -8.66
CA ARG A 94 -18.83 -9.65 -7.44
C ARG A 94 -18.24 -10.39 -6.25
N LYS A 95 -18.39 -11.72 -6.16
CA LYS A 95 -17.77 -12.54 -5.09
C LYS A 95 -16.24 -12.44 -5.06
N LEU A 96 -15.61 -12.15 -6.20
CA LEU A 96 -14.17 -11.93 -6.29
C LEU A 96 -13.81 -10.43 -6.32
N VAL A 97 -14.59 -9.62 -7.03
CA VAL A 97 -14.26 -8.19 -7.19
C VAL A 97 -14.39 -7.42 -5.87
N ALA A 98 -15.40 -7.69 -5.05
CA ALA A 98 -15.58 -6.97 -3.78
C ALA A 98 -14.39 -7.14 -2.80
N PRO A 99 -13.91 -8.37 -2.48
CA PRO A 99 -12.75 -8.53 -1.60
C PRO A 99 -11.44 -8.01 -2.24
N LEU A 100 -11.31 -8.09 -3.57
CA LEU A 100 -10.17 -7.50 -4.28
C LEU A 100 -10.17 -5.97 -4.15
N ALA A 101 -11.32 -5.32 -4.37
CA ALA A 101 -11.48 -3.88 -4.25
C ALA A 101 -11.17 -3.40 -2.82
N LEU A 102 -11.59 -4.15 -1.81
CA LEU A 102 -11.27 -3.87 -0.40
C LEU A 102 -9.76 -3.91 -0.16
N THR A 103 -9.10 -4.95 -0.66
CA THR A 103 -7.65 -5.13 -0.51
C THR A 103 -6.89 -3.99 -1.19
N VAL A 104 -7.25 -3.66 -2.44
CA VAL A 104 -6.64 -2.55 -3.19
C VAL A 104 -6.87 -1.22 -2.50
N PHE A 105 -8.07 -0.96 -2.00
CA PHE A 105 -8.41 0.28 -1.29
C PHE A 105 -7.54 0.48 -0.05
N VAL A 106 -7.49 -0.52 0.85
CA VAL A 106 -6.70 -0.42 2.09
C VAL A 106 -5.21 -0.34 1.77
N TRP A 107 -4.72 -1.09 0.79
CA TRP A 107 -3.31 -1.08 0.43
C TRP A 107 -2.87 0.27 -0.15
N ILE A 108 -3.65 0.84 -1.08
CA ILE A 108 -3.38 2.18 -1.63
C ILE A 108 -3.48 3.24 -0.52
N PHE A 109 -4.48 3.16 0.36
CA PHE A 109 -4.60 4.07 1.49
C PHE A 109 -3.34 4.04 2.37
N LEU A 110 -2.81 2.86 2.68
CA LEU A 110 -1.58 2.74 3.48
C LEU A 110 -0.33 3.25 2.75
N MET A 111 -0.23 3.06 1.42
CA MET A 111 0.87 3.65 0.64
C MET A 111 0.83 5.17 0.63
N ASN A 112 -0.36 5.77 0.53
CA ASN A 112 -0.52 7.23 0.61
C ASN A 112 -0.33 7.77 2.03
N PHE A 113 -0.62 6.96 3.07
CA PHE A 113 -0.38 7.35 4.45
C PHE A 113 1.13 7.41 4.81
N MET A 114 1.97 6.72 4.03
CA MET A 114 3.42 6.71 4.23
C MET A 114 4.11 7.96 3.63
N ASP A 115 3.49 8.61 2.66
CA ASP A 115 3.96 9.84 1.99
C ASP A 115 3.82 11.07 2.92
#